data_AF-A0A420VPQ1-F1
#
_entry.id   AF-A0A420VPQ1-F1
#
_cell.length_a   1.000
_cell.length_b   1.000
_cell.length_c   1.000
_cell.angle_alpha   90.00
_cell.angle_beta   90.00
_cell.angle_gamma   90.00
#
_symmetry.space_group_name_H-M   'P 1'
#
loop_
_entity.id
_entity.type
_entity.pdbx_description
1 polymer ?
#
loop_
_entity_poly.entity_id
_entity_poly.type
_entity_poly.pdbx_seq_one_letter_code
_entity_poly.pdbx_strand_id
1 'polypeptide(L)'
;MTNELFEFKIFKASRTRLLQLIETVDNKILFKIPENFNNNIVWQIGHCITSQQRHMYMRSGLPMHISQEFMETFKIGTSPHTWNSIPDVDEIKHLLLYTVNQLSKDLESGIFVKYTAFSLPIGITITNHLQALQAANFHEAEHYGIILSYLKLLN
;
A
#
# COMPACT_ATOMS: atom_id res chain seq x y z
N MET A 1 13.32 15.57 11.32
CA MET A 1 11.99 15.83 11.93
C MET A 1 11.03 16.56 11.01
N THR A 2 11.36 17.72 10.42
CA THR A 2 10.42 18.44 9.51
C THR A 2 10.10 17.68 8.22
N ASN A 3 11.08 17.05 7.59
CA ASN A 3 10.86 16.30 6.34
C ASN A 3 10.01 15.04 6.56
N GLU A 4 10.31 14.24 7.58
CA GLU A 4 9.55 13.03 7.93
C GLU A 4 8.06 13.31 8.18
N LEU A 5 7.76 14.38 8.92
CA LEU A 5 6.38 14.78 9.17
C LEU A 5 5.66 15.16 7.87
N PHE A 6 6.33 15.81 6.93
CA PHE A 6 5.74 16.18 5.66
C PHE A 6 5.51 14.94 4.76
N GLU A 7 6.50 14.04 4.68
CA GLU A 7 6.36 12.76 3.97
C GLU A 7 5.19 11.94 4.51
N PHE A 8 5.03 11.88 5.82
CA PHE A 8 3.90 11.20 6.46
C PHE A 8 2.56 11.87 6.11
N LYS A 9 2.50 13.21 6.08
CA LYS A 9 1.27 13.94 5.69
C LYS A 9 0.85 13.61 4.26
N ILE A 10 1.79 13.53 3.32
CA ILE A 10 1.52 13.08 1.94
C ILE A 10 0.97 11.66 1.96
N PHE A 11 1.63 10.76 2.68
CA PHE A 11 1.23 9.35 2.75
C PHE A 11 -0.18 9.19 3.32
N LYS A 12 -0.52 9.91 4.39
CA LYS A 12 -1.86 9.93 4.98
C LYS A 12 -2.92 10.49 4.02
N ALA A 13 -2.59 11.54 3.28
CA ALA A 13 -3.48 12.08 2.26
C ALA A 13 -3.73 11.06 1.13
N SER A 14 -2.69 10.36 0.68
CA SER A 14 -2.79 9.28 -0.31
C SER A 14 -3.71 8.15 0.18
N ARG A 15 -3.50 7.64 1.41
CA ARG A 15 -4.37 6.64 2.04
C ARG A 15 -5.83 7.06 2.13
N THR A 16 -6.08 8.32 2.48
CA THR A 16 -7.44 8.88 2.53
C THR A 16 -8.08 8.93 1.15
N ARG A 17 -7.30 9.27 0.11
CA ARG A 17 -7.76 9.31 -1.27
C ARG A 17 -8.07 7.92 -1.83
N LEU A 18 -7.27 6.90 -1.49
CA LEU A 18 -7.56 5.51 -1.81
C LEU A 18 -8.83 5.02 -1.12
N LEU A 19 -9.05 5.42 0.14
CA LEU A 19 -10.28 5.09 0.88
C LEU A 19 -11.51 5.71 0.21
N GLN A 20 -11.48 7.00 -0.10
CA GLN A 20 -12.59 7.68 -0.79
C GLN A 20 -12.89 7.02 -2.14
N LEU A 21 -11.86 6.58 -2.87
CA LEU A 21 -12.04 5.89 -4.14
C LEU A 21 -12.75 4.54 -3.96
N ILE A 22 -12.29 3.70 -3.03
CA ILE A 22 -12.90 2.38 -2.80
C ILE A 22 -14.32 2.47 -2.20
N GLU A 23 -14.67 3.59 -1.56
CA GLU A 23 -16.02 3.85 -1.06
C GLU A 23 -16.99 4.37 -2.14
N THR A 24 -16.48 5.00 -3.19
CA THR A 24 -17.31 5.68 -4.22
C THR A 24 -17.46 4.89 -5.51
N VAL A 25 -16.49 4.05 -5.85
CA VAL A 25 -16.51 3.23 -7.07
C VAL A 25 -17.40 2.01 -6.85
N ASP A 26 -18.22 1.66 -7.85
CA ASP A 26 -19.08 0.48 -7.80
C ASP A 26 -18.27 -0.81 -7.61
N ASN A 27 -18.75 -1.70 -6.74
CA ASN A 27 -18.07 -2.96 -6.42
C ASN A 27 -17.76 -3.80 -7.67
N LYS A 28 -18.63 -3.81 -8.70
CA LYS A 28 -18.35 -4.56 -9.94
C LYS A 28 -17.14 -4.01 -10.67
N ILE A 29 -16.92 -2.70 -10.63
CA ILE A 29 -15.75 -2.06 -11.24
C ILE A 29 -14.49 -2.34 -10.41
N LEU A 30 -14.57 -2.30 -9.08
CA LEU A 30 -13.44 -2.57 -8.20
C LEU A 30 -12.79 -3.93 -8.47
N PHE A 31 -13.61 -4.96 -8.71
CA PHE A 31 -13.15 -6.32 -8.95
C PHE A 31 -12.86 -6.65 -10.42
N LYS A 32 -13.26 -5.80 -11.36
CA LYS A 32 -13.07 -6.05 -12.79
C LYS A 32 -11.61 -5.83 -13.21
N ILE A 33 -11.09 -6.78 -13.98
CA ILE A 33 -9.76 -6.70 -14.58
C ILE A 33 -9.92 -6.07 -15.97
N PRO A 34 -9.28 -4.93 -16.27
CA PRO A 34 -9.31 -4.37 -17.62
C PRO A 34 -8.59 -5.29 -18.62
N GLU A 35 -8.98 -5.21 -19.89
CA GLU A 35 -8.40 -6.04 -20.95
C GLU A 35 -6.87 -5.83 -21.05
N ASN A 36 -6.12 -6.92 -21.23
CA ASN A 36 -4.66 -6.96 -21.26
C ASN A 36 -3.94 -6.66 -19.93
N PHE A 37 -4.68 -6.54 -18.81
CA PHE A 37 -4.11 -6.49 -17.47
C PHE A 37 -4.33 -7.81 -16.73
N ASN A 38 -3.56 -8.02 -15.66
CA ASN A 38 -3.66 -9.23 -14.84
C ASN A 38 -4.21 -8.97 -13.44
N ASN A 39 -4.49 -7.72 -13.06
CA ASN A 39 -4.97 -7.33 -11.73
C ASN A 39 -6.10 -6.27 -11.82
N ASN A 40 -6.68 -5.92 -10.67
CA ASN A 40 -7.82 -5.00 -10.55
C ASN A 40 -7.57 -3.94 -9.46
N ILE A 41 -8.51 -3.01 -9.27
CA ILE A 41 -8.38 -1.90 -8.31
C ILE A 41 -8.19 -2.42 -6.87
N VAL A 42 -8.91 -3.48 -6.48
CA VAL A 42 -8.78 -4.11 -5.16
C VAL A 42 -7.34 -4.58 -4.92
N TRP A 43 -6.74 -5.25 -5.91
CA TRP A 43 -5.34 -5.66 -5.84
C TRP A 43 -4.38 -4.48 -5.71
N GLN A 44 -4.58 -3.43 -6.51
CA GLN A 44 -3.72 -2.24 -6.47
C GLN A 44 -3.70 -1.59 -5.08
N ILE A 45 -4.87 -1.46 -4.44
CA ILE A 45 -5.01 -0.86 -3.11
C ILE A 45 -4.41 -1.77 -2.02
N GLY A 46 -4.75 -3.05 -2.03
CA GLY A 46 -4.21 -4.03 -1.08
C GLY A 46 -2.69 -4.16 -1.18
N HIS A 47 -2.14 -4.04 -2.41
CA HIS A 47 -0.71 -4.04 -2.65
C HIS A 47 -0.01 -2.82 -2.01
N CYS A 48 -0.59 -1.62 -2.09
CA CYS A 48 -0.06 -0.44 -1.41
C CYS A 48 0.03 -0.63 0.12
N ILE A 49 -0.96 -1.26 0.74
CA ILE A 49 -0.92 -1.61 2.18
C ILE A 49 0.23 -2.58 2.44
N THR A 50 0.26 -3.69 1.71
CA THR A 50 1.25 -4.75 1.88
C THR A 50 2.68 -4.26 1.67
N SER A 51 2.93 -3.47 0.63
CA SER A 51 4.26 -2.94 0.32
C SER A 51 4.76 -2.00 1.40
N GLN A 52 3.92 -1.10 1.93
CA GLN A 52 4.35 -0.25 3.04
C GLN A 52 4.64 -1.06 4.32
N GLN A 53 3.81 -2.05 4.65
CA GLN A 53 4.03 -2.90 5.83
C GLN A 53 5.33 -3.70 5.70
N ARG A 54 5.60 -4.27 4.53
CA ARG A 54 6.86 -4.99 4.27
C ARG A 54 8.06 -4.07 4.31
N HIS A 55 8.01 -2.91 3.65
CA HIS A 55 9.17 -2.04 3.51
C HIS A 55 9.46 -1.22 4.78
N MET A 56 8.47 -0.88 5.59
CA MET A 56 8.71 -0.13 6.84
C MET A 56 8.84 -1.05 8.04
N TYR A 57 7.89 -1.95 8.29
CA TYR A 57 7.86 -2.75 9.52
C TYR A 57 8.77 -3.97 9.41
N MET A 58 8.56 -4.85 8.43
CA MET A 58 9.34 -6.08 8.30
C MET A 58 10.84 -5.80 8.11
N ARG A 59 11.22 -4.80 7.27
CA ARG A 59 12.63 -4.41 7.11
C ARG A 59 13.24 -3.81 8.38
N SER A 60 12.43 -3.29 9.29
CA SER A 60 12.89 -2.79 10.60
C SER A 60 12.94 -3.87 11.68
N GLY A 61 12.56 -5.11 11.35
CA GLY A 61 12.42 -6.19 12.34
C GLY A 61 11.22 -6.01 13.26
N LEU A 62 10.23 -5.21 12.87
CA LEU A 62 9.00 -4.96 13.60
C LEU A 62 7.86 -5.85 13.06
N PRO A 63 6.88 -6.23 13.90
CA PRO A 63 5.70 -6.93 13.43
C PRO A 63 4.90 -6.04 12.47
N MET A 64 4.32 -6.64 11.43
CA MET A 64 3.38 -5.94 10.57
C MET A 64 2.00 -5.87 11.21
N HIS A 65 1.24 -4.86 10.82
CA HIS A 65 -0.14 -4.60 11.26
C HIS A 65 -1.18 -5.16 10.28
N ILE A 66 -0.79 -6.18 9.51
CA ILE A 66 -1.65 -6.93 8.59
C ILE A 66 -1.46 -8.43 8.84
N SER A 67 -2.49 -9.22 8.55
CA SER A 67 -2.39 -10.68 8.66
C SER A 67 -1.43 -11.25 7.63
N GLN A 68 -0.93 -12.47 7.90
CA GLN A 68 -0.14 -13.20 6.92
C GLN A 68 -0.96 -13.49 5.65
N GLU A 69 -2.25 -13.82 5.80
CA GLU A 69 -3.16 -14.05 4.67
C GLU A 69 -3.33 -12.82 3.79
N PHE A 70 -3.50 -11.63 4.39
CA PHE A 70 -3.58 -10.37 3.65
C PHE A 70 -2.30 -10.11 2.87
N MET A 71 -1.14 -10.28 3.52
CA MET A 71 0.16 -10.13 2.87
C MET A 71 0.35 -11.11 1.70
N GLU A 72 -0.02 -12.37 1.87
CA GLU A 72 0.08 -13.40 0.83
C GLU A 72 -0.90 -13.16 -0.33
N THR A 73 -2.03 -12.49 -0.07
CA THR A 73 -3.05 -12.14 -1.08
C THR A 73 -2.60 -10.98 -1.98
N PHE A 74 -1.82 -10.04 -1.43
CA PHE A 74 -1.49 -8.77 -2.11
C PHE A 74 0.01 -8.51 -2.31
N LYS A 75 0.90 -9.45 -1.97
CA LYS A 75 2.34 -9.28 -2.24
C LYS A 75 2.63 -9.26 -3.75
N ILE A 76 3.76 -8.67 -4.12
CA ILE A 76 4.27 -8.69 -5.49
C ILE A 76 4.29 -10.13 -6.06
N GLY A 77 3.88 -10.27 -7.32
CA GLY A 77 3.77 -11.57 -8.00
C GLY A 77 2.42 -12.27 -7.86
N THR A 78 1.49 -11.73 -7.07
CA THR A 78 0.11 -12.22 -6.96
C THR A 78 -0.82 -11.46 -7.91
N SER A 79 -2.03 -11.98 -8.07
CA SER A 79 -3.10 -11.33 -8.82
C SER A 79 -4.47 -11.87 -8.39
N PRO A 80 -5.60 -11.30 -8.84
CA PRO A 80 -6.92 -11.89 -8.62
C PRO A 80 -7.05 -13.35 -9.07
N HIS A 81 -6.26 -13.77 -10.06
CA HIS A 81 -6.24 -15.17 -10.52
C HIS A 81 -5.57 -16.13 -9.53
N THR A 82 -4.77 -15.61 -8.60
CA THR A 82 -4.05 -16.41 -7.58
C THR A 82 -4.70 -16.32 -6.20
N TRP A 83 -5.84 -15.62 -6.08
CA TRP A 83 -6.54 -15.49 -4.80
C TRP A 83 -7.25 -16.79 -4.44
N ASN A 84 -7.12 -17.20 -3.17
CA ASN A 84 -7.85 -18.35 -2.63
C ASN A 84 -9.33 -18.02 -2.37
N SER A 85 -9.62 -16.76 -2.08
CA SER A 85 -10.94 -16.22 -1.79
C SER A 85 -11.04 -14.77 -2.28
N ILE A 86 -12.26 -14.28 -2.49
CA ILE A 86 -12.48 -12.87 -2.82
C ILE A 86 -12.13 -12.04 -1.58
N PRO A 87 -11.20 -11.08 -1.68
CA PRO A 87 -10.83 -10.23 -0.55
C PRO A 87 -12.00 -9.42 -0.03
N ASP A 88 -12.07 -9.27 1.29
CA ASP A 88 -13.04 -8.41 1.94
C ASP A 88 -12.68 -6.94 1.73
N VAL A 89 -13.53 -6.21 1.01
CA VAL A 89 -13.36 -4.78 0.75
C VAL A 89 -13.40 -3.97 2.04
N ASP A 90 -14.19 -4.38 3.03
CA ASP A 90 -14.29 -3.66 4.30
C ASP A 90 -13.04 -3.86 5.17
N GLU A 91 -12.38 -5.03 5.09
CA GLU A 91 -11.05 -5.22 5.66
C GLU A 91 -10.02 -4.27 5.03
N ILE A 92 -10.02 -4.13 3.70
CA ILE A 92 -9.11 -3.22 2.99
C ILE A 92 -9.34 -1.77 3.41
N LYS A 93 -10.60 -1.32 3.47
CA LYS A 93 -10.97 0.03 3.95
C LYS A 93 -10.47 0.27 5.38
N HIS A 94 -10.70 -0.71 6.26
CA HIS A 94 -10.23 -0.64 7.63
C HIS A 94 -8.70 -0.51 7.69
N LEU A 95 -7.97 -1.36 6.96
CA LEU A 95 -6.51 -1.39 6.96
C LEU A 95 -5.89 -0.15 6.33
N LEU A 96 -6.52 0.50 5.33
CA LEU A 96 -6.08 1.78 4.79
C LEU A 96 -5.93 2.86 5.87
N LEU A 97 -6.88 2.95 6.81
CA LEU A 97 -6.85 3.91 7.90
C LEU A 97 -6.07 3.41 9.10
N TYR A 98 -6.26 2.15 9.49
CA TYR A 98 -5.62 1.58 10.66
C TYR A 98 -4.11 1.62 10.55
N THR A 99 -3.55 1.13 9.43
CA THR A 99 -2.10 1.05 9.25
C THR A 99 -1.42 2.42 9.21
N VAL A 100 -2.05 3.42 8.60
CA VAL A 100 -1.47 4.78 8.54
C VAL A 100 -1.60 5.54 9.86
N ASN A 101 -2.66 5.31 10.62
CA ASN A 101 -2.80 5.89 11.96
C ASN A 101 -1.82 5.23 12.94
N GLN A 102 -1.58 3.93 12.81
CA GLN A 102 -0.58 3.23 13.59
C GLN A 102 0.84 3.72 13.25
N LEU A 103 1.14 3.90 11.95
CA LEU A 103 2.40 4.49 11.50
C LEU A 103 2.68 5.86 12.14
N SER A 104 1.66 6.73 12.28
CA SER A 104 1.82 8.03 12.95
C SER A 104 2.37 7.88 14.37
N LYS A 105 1.77 6.99 15.16
CA LYS A 105 2.15 6.74 16.55
C LYS A 105 3.54 6.14 16.64
N ASP A 106 3.85 5.24 15.72
CA ASP A 106 5.12 4.53 15.70
C ASP A 106 6.28 5.46 15.30
N LEU A 107 6.07 6.35 14.33
CA LEU A 107 7.03 7.40 13.99
C LEU A 107 7.27 8.33 15.19
N GLU A 108 6.21 8.80 15.86
CA GLU A 108 6.31 9.64 17.06
C GLU A 108 7.06 8.95 18.22
N SER A 109 6.87 7.64 18.37
CA SER A 109 7.54 6.84 19.41
C SER A 109 9.00 6.53 19.11
N GLY A 110 9.46 6.73 17.87
CA GLY A 110 10.84 6.47 17.46
C GLY A 110 11.23 4.98 17.42
N ILE A 111 10.26 4.06 17.26
CA ILE A 111 10.54 2.61 17.32
C ILE A 111 11.35 2.08 16.12
N PHE A 112 11.44 2.84 15.02
CA PHE A 112 12.16 2.47 13.80
C PHE A 112 13.69 2.68 13.94
N VAL A 113 14.32 1.90 14.81
CA VAL A 113 15.76 2.05 15.14
C VAL A 113 16.68 1.24 14.21
N LYS A 114 16.29 0.01 13.86
CA LYS A 114 17.05 -0.88 12.97
C LYS A 114 16.39 -0.91 11.60
N TYR A 115 17.18 -1.15 10.56
CA TYR A 115 16.66 -1.28 9.20
C TYR A 115 17.56 -2.16 8.33
N THR A 116 16.96 -3.12 7.62
CA THR A 116 17.66 -3.99 6.67
C THR A 116 17.51 -3.40 5.27
N ALA A 117 18.60 -2.88 4.71
CA ALA A 117 18.59 -2.19 3.42
C ALA A 117 18.13 -3.09 2.26
N PHE A 118 17.40 -2.52 1.29
CA PHE A 118 16.98 -3.21 0.07
C PHE A 118 17.03 -2.27 -1.14
N SER A 119 17.11 -2.83 -2.34
CA SER A 119 17.13 -2.04 -3.57
C SER A 119 15.80 -2.15 -4.31
N LEU A 120 15.32 -1.02 -4.81
CA LEU A 120 14.17 -0.95 -5.70
C LEU A 120 14.61 -1.19 -7.15
N PRO A 121 13.73 -1.72 -8.03
CA PRO A 121 14.04 -1.95 -9.44
C PRO A 121 14.48 -0.69 -10.21
N ILE A 122 14.12 0.50 -9.71
CA ILE A 122 14.52 1.80 -10.28
C ILE A 122 15.96 2.21 -9.93
N GLY A 123 16.76 1.31 -9.36
CA GLY A 123 18.20 1.52 -9.13
C GLY A 123 18.55 2.31 -7.86
N ILE A 124 17.60 2.50 -6.94
CA ILE A 124 17.85 3.16 -5.65
C ILE A 124 17.89 2.14 -4.51
N THR A 125 18.75 2.40 -3.51
CA THR A 125 18.84 1.57 -2.29
C THR A 125 18.25 2.32 -1.11
N ILE A 126 17.30 1.69 -0.45
CA ILE A 126 16.62 2.18 0.75
C ILE A 126 17.35 1.62 1.97
N THR A 127 17.83 2.49 2.85
CA THR A 127 18.67 2.11 4.00
C THR A 127 18.08 2.47 5.36
N ASN A 128 16.96 3.20 5.40
CA ASN A 128 16.28 3.56 6.63
C ASN A 128 14.77 3.77 6.43
N HIS A 129 14.03 3.92 7.54
CA HIS A 129 12.58 4.06 7.55
C HIS A 129 12.09 5.34 6.84
N LEU A 130 12.83 6.45 6.93
CA LEU A 130 12.46 7.70 6.25
C LEU A 130 12.52 7.52 4.73
N GLN A 131 13.59 6.91 4.22
CA GLN A 131 13.69 6.57 2.80
C GLN A 131 12.61 5.55 2.38
N ALA A 132 12.26 4.62 3.27
CA ALA A 132 11.16 3.68 3.02
C ALA A 132 9.80 4.39 2.94
N LEU A 133 9.56 5.41 3.76
CA LEU A 133 8.35 6.24 3.70
C LEU A 133 8.29 7.05 2.40
N GLN A 134 9.41 7.63 1.98
CA GLN A 134 9.53 8.32 0.68
C GLN A 134 9.27 7.37 -0.50
N ALA A 135 9.84 6.18 -0.44
CA ALA A 135 9.58 5.13 -1.43
C ALA A 135 8.12 4.69 -1.42
N ALA A 136 7.48 4.61 -0.26
CA ALA A 136 6.05 4.29 -0.15
C ALA A 136 5.17 5.38 -0.80
N ASN A 137 5.49 6.67 -0.61
CA ASN A 137 4.82 7.77 -1.29
C ASN A 137 4.90 7.66 -2.83
N PHE A 138 6.11 7.40 -3.35
CA PHE A 138 6.32 7.20 -4.78
C PHE A 138 5.51 6.01 -5.30
N HIS A 139 5.62 4.87 -4.63
CA HIS A 139 4.92 3.63 -5.00
C HIS A 139 3.39 3.82 -4.98
N GLU A 140 2.82 4.45 -3.95
CA GLU A 140 1.37 4.71 -3.94
C GLU A 140 0.92 5.64 -5.07
N ALA A 141 1.74 6.62 -5.46
CA ALA A 141 1.43 7.48 -6.59
C ALA A 141 1.40 6.70 -7.91
N GLU A 142 2.33 5.76 -8.12
CA GLU A 142 2.34 4.86 -9.29
C GLU A 142 1.07 4.01 -9.34
N HIS A 143 0.74 3.35 -8.22
CA HIS A 143 -0.45 2.51 -8.11
C HIS A 143 -1.74 3.32 -8.25
N TYR A 144 -1.78 4.54 -7.71
CA TYR A 144 -2.92 5.44 -7.90
C TYR A 144 -3.09 5.83 -9.37
N GLY A 145 -1.99 6.10 -10.09
CA GLY A 145 -2.02 6.33 -11.54
C GLY A 145 -2.63 5.16 -12.31
N ILE A 146 -2.24 3.92 -11.96
CA ILE A 146 -2.81 2.71 -12.56
C ILE A 146 -4.31 2.60 -12.28
N ILE A 147 -4.74 2.84 -11.03
CA ILE A 147 -6.16 2.83 -10.67
C ILE A 147 -6.96 3.83 -11.50
N LEU A 148 -6.44 5.06 -11.70
CA LEU A 148 -7.10 6.05 -12.55
C LEU A 148 -7.20 5.59 -14.01
N SER A 149 -6.16 4.92 -14.54
CA SER A 149 -6.20 4.31 -15.86
C SER A 149 -7.26 3.20 -15.94
N TYR A 150 -7.41 2.37 -14.91
CA TYR A 150 -8.42 1.32 -14.87
C TYR A 150 -9.82 1.90 -14.87
N LEU A 151 -10.08 2.93 -14.07
CA LEU A 151 -11.37 3.63 -14.08
C LEU A 151 -11.70 4.18 -15.46
N LYS A 152 -10.72 4.73 -16.19
CA LYS A 152 -10.93 5.22 -17.57
C LYS A 152 -11.25 4.10 -18.56
N LEU A 153 -10.66 2.91 -18.39
CA LEU A 153 -10.85 1.77 -19.30
C LEU A 153 -12.11 0.96 -19.01
N LEU A 154 -12.60 1.01 -17.78
CA LEU A 154 -13.73 0.21 -17.31
C LEU A 154 -15.06 0.98 -17.28
N ASN A 155 -14.99 2.31 -17.41
CA ASN A 155 -16.14 3.21 -17.57
C ASN A 155 -16.61 3.26 -19.03
#